data_AF-A0A0D3IB99-F1
#
_entry.id   AF-A0A0D3IB99-F1
#
_cell.length_a   1.000
_cell.length_b   1.000
_cell.length_c   1.000
_cell.angle_alpha   90.00
_cell.angle_beta   90.00
_cell.angle_gamma   90.00
#
_symmetry.space_group_name_H-M   'P 1'
#
loop_
_entity.id
_entity.type
_entity.pdbx_description
1 polymer ?
#
loop_
_entity_poly.entity_id
_entity_poly.type
_entity_poly.pdbx_seq_one_letter_code
_entity_poly.pdbx_strand_id
1 'polypeptide(L)'
;MATCGSQSGLEAELLSTKARLAAVEAELADTKQQLALASDLSFLSPRGKFRLSLNEGAAVLHGKSAEIAVPYRLVSRVLVLPEASGQGSLCVVTLAAPVANGKSQVGHLLLHSKPAEPKVECSLSGKPLCGQPASVVSQAFASLAAVEVGGIGSFKPFGGRAALQCYVKATEAALYLLEKELLVKEASKVHVMPYSRLRVELSMLPANECDRVSELLQRKRANAPAKRIKTEAVDA
;
A
#
# COMPACT_ATOMS: atom_id res chain seq x y z
N MET A 1 -12.29 34.58 -28.29
CA MET A 1 -13.37 33.93 -27.49
C MET A 1 -13.22 32.41 -27.62
N ALA A 2 -12.67 31.74 -26.61
CA ALA A 2 -12.63 30.29 -26.32
C ALA A 2 -11.63 30.16 -25.15
N THR A 3 -11.81 29.46 -24.02
CA THR A 3 -12.43 28.15 -23.75
C THR A 3 -12.83 28.08 -22.26
N CYS A 4 -14.07 27.69 -21.95
CA CYS A 4 -14.52 27.29 -20.61
C CYS A 4 -15.20 25.93 -20.76
N GLY A 5 -14.65 24.85 -20.20
CA GLY A 5 -15.22 23.51 -20.42
C GLY A 5 -14.60 22.33 -19.67
N SER A 6 -13.60 22.52 -18.79
CA SER A 6 -12.93 21.40 -18.12
C SER A 6 -13.25 21.20 -16.64
N GLN A 7 -14.05 22.09 -16.02
CA GLN A 7 -14.31 22.03 -14.57
C GLN A 7 -15.49 21.12 -14.18
N SER A 8 -16.47 20.89 -15.06
CA SER A 8 -17.70 20.13 -14.73
C SER A 8 -17.49 18.62 -14.59
N GLY A 9 -16.48 18.03 -15.25
CA GLY A 9 -16.24 16.58 -15.21
C GLY A 9 -15.59 16.10 -13.90
N LEU A 10 -14.73 16.91 -13.29
CA LEU A 10 -14.03 16.58 -12.04
C LEU A 10 -14.95 16.66 -10.82
N GLU A 11 -15.90 17.61 -10.81
CA GLU A 11 -16.88 17.73 -9.73
C GLU A 11 -17.89 16.57 -9.73
N ALA A 12 -18.27 16.07 -10.90
CA ALA A 12 -19.14 14.89 -11.03
C ALA A 12 -18.47 13.60 -10.52
N GLU A 13 -17.19 13.39 -10.84
CA GLU A 13 -16.37 12.27 -10.32
C GLU A 13 -16.20 12.35 -8.79
N LEU A 14 -15.98 13.55 -8.25
CA LEU A 14 -15.85 13.77 -6.81
C LEU A 14 -17.17 13.52 -6.05
N LEU A 15 -18.30 13.91 -6.64
CA LEU A 15 -19.62 13.69 -6.03
C LEU A 15 -20.01 12.21 -6.07
N SER A 16 -19.69 11.52 -7.17
CA SER A 16 -19.85 10.07 -7.33
C SER A 16 -19.02 9.29 -6.30
N THR A 17 -17.76 9.66 -6.11
CA THR A 17 -16.87 9.01 -5.14
C THR A 17 -17.31 9.26 -3.69
N LYS A 18 -17.77 10.46 -3.35
CA LYS A 18 -18.37 10.76 -2.03
C LYS A 18 -19.63 9.94 -1.75
N ALA A 19 -20.54 9.83 -2.72
CA ALA A 19 -21.75 9.02 -2.58
C ALA A 19 -21.43 7.53 -2.37
N ARG A 20 -20.41 7.02 -3.06
CA ARG A 20 -19.91 5.64 -2.87
C ARG A 20 -19.34 5.40 -1.47
N LEU A 21 -18.60 6.36 -0.91
CA LEU A 21 -18.08 6.27 0.46
C LEU A 21 -19.20 6.27 1.50
N ALA A 22 -20.23 7.10 1.33
CA ALA A 22 -21.38 7.13 2.26
C ALA A 22 -22.19 5.83 2.24
N ALA A 23 -22.40 5.24 1.07
CA ALA A 23 -23.05 3.92 0.95
C ALA A 23 -22.22 2.82 1.61
N VAL A 24 -20.90 2.89 1.47
CA VAL A 24 -19.94 1.98 2.11
C VAL A 24 -20.02 2.06 3.63
N GLU A 25 -20.05 3.26 4.21
CA GLU A 25 -20.14 3.45 5.66
C GLU A 25 -21.44 2.88 6.24
N ALA A 26 -22.55 2.98 5.50
CA ALA A 26 -23.83 2.41 5.90
C ALA A 26 -23.84 0.86 5.89
N GLU A 27 -23.23 0.22 4.90
CA GLU A 27 -23.13 -1.25 4.85
C GLU A 27 -22.23 -1.81 5.95
N LEU A 28 -21.23 -1.04 6.37
CA LEU A 28 -20.29 -1.45 7.38
C LEU A 28 -20.94 -1.69 8.75
N ALA A 29 -22.06 -0.99 9.04
CA ALA A 29 -22.82 -1.09 10.27
C ALA A 29 -23.59 -2.42 10.44
N ASP A 30 -23.83 -3.17 9.35
CA ASP A 30 -24.66 -4.39 9.39
C ASP A 30 -23.84 -5.68 9.36
N THR A 31 -22.51 -5.58 9.32
CA THR A 31 -21.60 -6.72 9.17
C THR A 31 -21.35 -7.44 10.51
N LYS A 32 -22.29 -8.26 10.98
CA LYS A 32 -22.21 -8.88 12.32
C LYS A 32 -21.51 -10.24 12.39
N GLN A 33 -21.26 -10.91 11.27
CA GLN A 33 -20.67 -12.26 11.29
C GLN A 33 -19.19 -12.25 10.89
N GLN A 34 -18.34 -12.60 11.86
CA GLN A 34 -16.91 -12.79 11.67
C GLN A 34 -16.65 -14.20 11.10
N LEU A 35 -16.02 -14.24 9.92
CA LEU A 35 -15.67 -15.47 9.22
C LEU A 35 -14.32 -16.02 9.68
N ALA A 36 -13.34 -15.15 9.89
CA ALA A 36 -12.00 -15.57 10.25
C ALA A 36 -11.21 -14.46 10.96
N LEU A 37 -10.14 -14.86 11.66
CA LEU A 37 -9.27 -13.94 12.39
C LEU A 37 -7.80 -14.28 12.11
N ALA A 38 -7.02 -13.26 11.74
CA ALA A 38 -5.57 -13.35 11.63
C ALA A 38 -4.93 -12.36 12.60
N SER A 39 -4.04 -12.84 13.47
CA SER A 39 -3.38 -12.01 14.49
C SER A 39 -1.93 -11.71 14.11
N ASP A 40 -1.34 -10.70 14.76
CA ASP A 40 0.09 -10.35 14.68
C ASP A 40 0.61 -10.00 13.28
N LEU A 41 -0.20 -9.29 12.50
CA LEU A 41 0.16 -8.85 11.15
C LEU A 41 0.92 -7.51 11.17
N SER A 42 2.09 -7.48 10.54
CA SER A 42 2.97 -6.31 10.45
C SER A 42 2.65 -5.45 9.22
N PHE A 43 1.90 -4.36 9.41
CA PHE A 43 1.60 -3.39 8.34
C PHE A 43 2.61 -2.26 8.30
N LEU A 44 3.07 -1.93 7.09
CA LEU A 44 3.84 -0.72 6.79
C LEU A 44 2.93 0.49 6.55
N SER A 45 1.73 0.26 6.01
CA SER A 45 0.70 1.29 5.82
C SER A 45 -0.70 0.69 5.98
N PRO A 46 -1.53 1.22 6.90
CA PRO A 46 -1.16 2.10 8.01
C PRO A 46 -0.09 1.44 8.90
N ARG A 47 0.89 2.21 9.38
CA ARG A 47 2.06 1.65 10.06
C ARG A 47 1.69 1.09 11.43
N GLY A 48 1.95 -0.20 11.67
CA GLY A 48 1.72 -0.82 12.97
C GLY A 48 1.49 -2.32 12.90
N LYS A 49 1.30 -2.93 14.07
CA LYS A 49 0.81 -4.31 14.19
C LYS A 49 -0.70 -4.28 14.32
N PHE A 50 -1.37 -5.12 13.54
CA PHE A 50 -2.83 -5.20 13.51
C PHE A 50 -3.28 -6.65 13.62
N ARG A 51 -4.47 -6.82 14.18
CA ARG A 51 -5.26 -8.04 14.06
C ARG A 51 -6.30 -7.80 12.96
N LEU A 52 -6.35 -8.69 11.98
CA LEU A 52 -7.27 -8.62 10.86
C LEU A 52 -8.45 -9.56 11.13
N SER A 53 -9.62 -8.97 11.33
CA SER A 53 -10.89 -9.69 11.37
C SER A 53 -11.52 -9.67 9.98
N LEU A 54 -11.88 -10.83 9.46
CA LEU A 54 -12.53 -10.98 8.16
C LEU A 54 -14.01 -11.24 8.42
N ASN A 55 -14.86 -10.26 8.14
CA ASN A 55 -16.32 -10.40 8.21
C ASN A 55 -16.88 -10.65 6.80
N GLU A 56 -18.19 -10.84 6.65
CA GLU A 56 -18.82 -11.13 5.35
C GLU A 56 -18.78 -9.95 4.34
N GLY A 57 -18.87 -8.70 4.82
CA GLY A 57 -18.88 -7.50 3.96
C GLY A 57 -17.60 -6.66 4.00
N ALA A 58 -16.83 -6.76 5.09
CA ALA A 58 -15.64 -5.95 5.30
C ALA A 58 -14.57 -6.69 6.10
N ALA A 59 -13.32 -6.34 5.81
CA ALA A 59 -12.16 -6.69 6.63
C ALA A 59 -11.88 -5.57 7.62
N VAL A 60 -11.80 -5.88 8.91
CA VAL A 60 -11.54 -4.92 9.97
C VAL A 60 -10.14 -5.11 10.53
N LEU A 61 -9.34 -4.06 10.46
CA LEU A 61 -8.00 -3.98 11.04
C LEU A 61 -8.12 -3.39 12.44
N HIS A 62 -7.98 -4.24 13.45
CA HIS A 62 -7.91 -3.83 14.85
C HIS A 62 -6.46 -3.51 15.20
N GLY A 63 -6.17 -2.22 15.32
CA GLY A 63 -4.89 -1.72 15.84
C GLY A 63 -5.03 -1.26 17.29
N LYS A 64 -3.89 -0.99 17.94
CA LYS A 64 -3.89 -0.41 19.28
C LYS A 64 -4.52 0.98 19.34
N SER A 65 -4.33 1.78 18.29
CA SER A 65 -4.69 3.20 18.26
C SER A 65 -5.87 3.52 17.35
N ALA A 66 -6.16 2.65 16.38
CA ALA A 66 -7.21 2.88 15.40
C ALA A 66 -7.76 1.53 14.94
N GLU A 67 -9.06 1.53 14.70
CA GLU A 67 -9.76 0.47 14.01
C GLU A 67 -10.10 0.98 12.60
N ILE A 68 -9.74 0.20 11.58
CA ILE A 68 -9.91 0.60 10.19
C ILE A 68 -10.66 -0.52 9.49
N ALA A 69 -11.85 -0.22 9.02
CA ALA A 69 -12.67 -1.18 8.31
C ALA A 69 -12.60 -0.94 6.80
N VAL A 70 -12.29 -1.99 6.08
CA VAL A 70 -12.07 -2.00 4.64
C VAL A 70 -13.11 -2.92 4.00
N PRO A 71 -14.15 -2.36 3.38
CA PRO A 71 -15.15 -3.15 2.67
C PRO A 71 -14.55 -3.80 1.43
N TYR A 72 -14.95 -5.05 1.15
CA TYR A 72 -14.36 -5.79 0.03
C TYR A 72 -14.68 -5.18 -1.33
N ARG A 73 -15.82 -4.49 -1.47
CA ARG A 73 -16.19 -3.78 -2.71
C ARG A 73 -15.23 -2.66 -3.08
N LEU A 74 -14.50 -2.11 -2.11
CA LEU A 74 -13.48 -1.10 -2.36
C LEU A 74 -12.13 -1.71 -2.76
N VAL A 75 -11.92 -3.01 -2.57
CA VAL A 75 -10.68 -3.66 -2.95
C VAL A 75 -10.61 -3.78 -4.47
N SER A 76 -9.66 -3.07 -5.07
CA SER A 76 -9.48 -3.03 -6.53
C SER A 76 -8.44 -4.05 -6.99
N ARG A 77 -7.31 -4.13 -6.27
CA ARG A 77 -6.20 -5.03 -6.60
C ARG A 77 -5.53 -5.60 -5.36
N VAL A 78 -5.07 -6.84 -5.47
CA VAL A 78 -4.24 -7.52 -4.48
C VAL A 78 -2.96 -7.99 -5.18
N LEU A 79 -1.81 -7.59 -4.66
CA LEU A 79 -0.50 -7.95 -5.21
C LEU A 79 0.38 -8.57 -4.14
N VAL A 80 1.07 -9.65 -4.48
CA VAL A 80 2.12 -10.22 -3.62
C VAL A 80 3.46 -10.13 -4.34
N LEU A 81 4.40 -9.41 -3.73
CA LEU A 81 5.70 -9.10 -4.32
C LEU A 81 6.80 -9.46 -3.32
N PRO A 82 7.89 -10.15 -3.69
CA PRO A 82 9.08 -10.23 -2.85
C PRO A 82 9.61 -8.83 -2.54
N GLU A 83 10.16 -8.65 -1.34
CA GLU A 83 10.75 -7.36 -0.96
C GLU A 83 12.00 -7.06 -1.82
N ALA A 84 12.25 -5.79 -2.12
CA ALA A 84 13.42 -5.34 -2.88
C ALA A 84 14.77 -5.76 -2.26
N SER A 85 14.81 -5.93 -0.94
CA SER A 85 15.97 -6.46 -0.18
C SER A 85 16.22 -7.95 -0.43
N GLY A 86 15.24 -8.67 -1.01
CA GLY A 86 15.21 -10.12 -1.13
C GLY A 86 14.77 -10.85 0.14
N GLN A 87 14.52 -10.14 1.24
CA GLN A 87 14.17 -10.76 2.53
C GLN A 87 12.69 -10.58 2.85
N GLY A 88 11.89 -11.59 2.48
CA GLY A 88 10.47 -11.63 2.81
C GLY A 88 9.57 -11.23 1.65
N SER A 89 8.32 -10.93 1.97
CA SER A 89 7.25 -10.67 1.00
C SER A 89 6.41 -9.47 1.41
N LEU A 90 5.95 -8.74 0.42
CA LEU A 90 5.06 -7.60 0.53
C LEU A 90 3.70 -8.01 -0.04
N CYS A 91 2.63 -7.73 0.70
CA CYS A 91 1.27 -7.80 0.19
C CYS A 91 0.70 -6.39 0.10
N VAL A 92 0.27 -6.00 -1.10
CA VAL A 92 -0.28 -4.68 -1.41
C VAL A 92 -1.74 -4.86 -1.77
N VAL A 93 -2.63 -4.30 -0.96
CA VAL A 93 -4.07 -4.22 -1.25
C VAL A 93 -4.39 -2.79 -1.62
N THR A 94 -4.79 -2.56 -2.86
CA THR A 94 -5.14 -1.23 -3.38
C THR A 94 -6.64 -1.04 -3.33
N LEU A 95 -7.06 0.09 -2.77
CA LEU A 95 -8.46 0.46 -2.67
C LEU A 95 -8.84 1.42 -3.80
N ALA A 96 -10.03 1.22 -4.37
CA ALA A 96 -10.59 2.10 -5.40
C ALA A 96 -10.92 3.50 -4.84
N ALA A 97 -11.33 3.56 -3.58
CA ALA A 97 -11.54 4.79 -2.83
C ALA A 97 -10.81 4.71 -1.48
N PRO A 98 -10.20 5.81 -1.01
CA PRO A 98 -9.45 5.79 0.24
C PRO A 98 -10.39 5.74 1.44
N VAL A 99 -10.06 4.91 2.43
CA VAL A 99 -10.85 4.68 3.64
C VAL A 99 -10.38 5.62 4.75
N ALA A 100 -11.31 6.13 5.57
CA ALA A 100 -10.97 6.99 6.69
C ALA A 100 -10.21 6.24 7.80
N ASN A 101 -9.17 6.89 8.33
CA ASN A 101 -8.43 6.50 9.51
C ASN A 101 -8.26 7.74 10.40
N GLY A 102 -9.36 8.14 11.06
CA GLY A 102 -9.45 9.40 11.80
C GLY A 102 -9.22 10.61 10.89
N LYS A 103 -8.12 11.34 11.10
CA LYS A 103 -7.75 12.53 10.29
C LYS A 103 -7.06 12.19 8.97
N SER A 104 -6.57 10.96 8.81
CA SER A 104 -5.88 10.51 7.60
C SER A 104 -6.77 9.59 6.78
N GLN A 105 -6.48 9.44 5.50
CA GLN A 105 -7.14 8.45 4.67
C GLN A 105 -6.12 7.42 4.15
N VAL A 106 -6.56 6.17 4.04
CA VAL A 106 -5.76 5.02 3.62
C VAL A 106 -6.26 4.57 2.26
N GLY A 107 -5.47 4.79 1.21
CA GLY A 107 -5.76 4.29 -0.14
C GLY A 107 -5.21 2.90 -0.43
N HIS A 108 -4.20 2.46 0.35
CA HIS A 108 -3.55 1.17 0.17
C HIS A 108 -3.19 0.57 1.52
N LEU A 109 -3.40 -0.74 1.65
CA LEU A 109 -2.83 -1.52 2.73
C LEU A 109 -1.52 -2.13 2.24
N LEU A 110 -0.46 -1.90 2.98
CA LEU A 110 0.85 -2.49 2.72
C LEU A 110 1.25 -3.35 3.91
N LEU A 111 1.25 -4.66 3.71
CA LEU A 111 1.70 -5.64 4.68
C LEU A 111 3.10 -6.11 4.31
N HIS A 112 3.98 -6.23 5.31
CA HIS A 112 5.29 -6.85 5.18
C HIS A 112 5.33 -8.13 5.98
N SER A 113 5.78 -9.20 5.33
CA SER A 113 5.92 -10.53 5.90
C SER A 113 7.39 -10.88 5.86
N LYS A 114 8.02 -10.95 7.04
CA LYS A 114 9.42 -11.35 7.16
C LYS A 114 9.54 -12.87 7.22
N PRO A 115 10.62 -13.47 6.70
CA PRO A 115 10.76 -14.93 6.72
C PRO A 115 10.83 -15.52 8.13
N ALA A 116 11.27 -14.73 9.12
CA ALA A 116 11.32 -15.13 10.52
C ALA A 116 9.99 -14.96 11.27
N GLU A 117 8.96 -14.37 10.66
CA GLU A 117 7.65 -14.24 11.30
C GLU A 117 6.94 -15.60 11.36
N PRO A 118 6.16 -15.85 12.44
CA PRO A 118 5.41 -17.09 12.56
C PRO A 118 4.40 -17.22 11.43
N LYS A 119 4.15 -18.48 11.03
CA LYS A 119 3.08 -18.77 10.08
C LYS A 119 1.75 -18.42 10.72
N VAL A 120 0.87 -17.80 9.93
CA VAL A 120 -0.49 -17.45 10.34
C VAL A 120 -1.42 -18.54 9.85
N GLU A 121 -2.30 -18.98 10.74
CA GLU A 121 -3.36 -19.93 10.44
C GLU A 121 -4.71 -19.21 10.57
N CYS A 122 -5.53 -19.34 9.55
CA CYS A 122 -6.82 -18.68 9.45
C CYS A 122 -7.81 -19.64 8.79
N SER A 123 -8.97 -19.88 9.38
CA SER A 123 -10.00 -20.71 8.75
C SER A 123 -11.04 -19.80 8.10
N LEU A 124 -11.08 -19.78 6.77
CA LEU A 124 -12.07 -19.00 6.04
C LEU A 124 -13.16 -19.93 5.51
N SER A 125 -14.40 -19.79 5.99
CA SER A 125 -15.54 -20.63 5.57
C SER A 125 -15.26 -22.14 5.64
N GLY A 126 -14.49 -22.58 6.65
CA GLY A 126 -14.11 -23.99 6.83
C GLY A 126 -12.90 -24.45 6.01
N LYS A 127 -12.30 -23.59 5.17
CA LYS A 127 -11.03 -23.87 4.49
C LYS A 127 -9.86 -23.34 5.32
N PRO A 128 -8.94 -24.20 5.79
CA PRO A 128 -7.75 -23.73 6.49
C PRO A 128 -6.79 -23.07 5.51
N LEU A 129 -6.46 -21.81 5.77
CA LEU A 129 -5.39 -21.06 5.12
C LEU A 129 -4.22 -21.00 6.10
N CYS A 130 -3.11 -21.62 5.75
CA CYS A 130 -1.87 -21.59 6.56
C CYS A 130 -0.71 -21.14 5.68
N GLY A 131 0.11 -20.22 6.19
CA GLY A 131 1.29 -19.77 5.46
C GLY A 131 1.91 -18.51 6.03
N GLN A 132 2.74 -17.87 5.21
CA GLN A 132 3.29 -16.55 5.53
C GLN A 132 2.17 -15.50 5.56
N PRO A 133 2.22 -14.52 6.49
CA PRO A 133 1.23 -13.43 6.60
C PRO A 133 0.78 -12.85 5.26
N ALA A 134 1.72 -12.52 4.35
CA ALA A 134 1.42 -11.97 3.03
C ALA A 134 0.60 -12.92 2.14
N SER A 135 0.89 -14.22 2.19
CA SER A 135 0.17 -15.23 1.40
C SER A 135 -1.23 -15.49 1.93
N VAL A 136 -1.39 -15.57 3.26
CA VAL A 136 -2.70 -15.84 3.88
C VAL A 136 -3.64 -14.65 3.65
N VAL A 137 -3.14 -13.43 3.86
CA VAL A 137 -3.93 -12.20 3.66
C VAL A 137 -4.32 -12.03 2.20
N SER A 138 -3.41 -12.27 1.25
CA SER A 138 -3.75 -12.15 -0.18
C SER A 138 -4.79 -13.18 -0.62
N GLN A 139 -4.70 -14.43 -0.18
CA GLN A 139 -5.70 -15.46 -0.48
C GLN A 139 -7.06 -15.16 0.16
N ALA A 140 -7.07 -14.63 1.38
CA ALA A 140 -8.28 -14.20 2.04
C ALA A 140 -8.97 -13.05 1.27
N PHE A 141 -8.23 -12.01 0.89
CA PHE A 141 -8.79 -10.93 0.08
C PHE A 141 -9.20 -11.40 -1.31
N ALA A 142 -8.47 -12.33 -1.93
CA ALA A 142 -8.83 -12.84 -3.25
C ALA A 142 -10.15 -13.62 -3.24
N SER A 143 -10.38 -14.43 -2.20
CA SER A 143 -11.62 -15.19 -2.06
C SER A 143 -12.81 -14.33 -1.64
N LEU A 144 -12.63 -13.35 -0.76
CA LEU A 144 -13.72 -12.50 -0.26
C LEU A 144 -14.06 -11.31 -1.15
N ALA A 145 -13.06 -10.69 -1.79
CA ALA A 145 -13.27 -9.59 -2.71
C ALA A 145 -13.47 -10.04 -4.17
N ALA A 146 -13.33 -11.34 -4.46
CA ALA A 146 -13.37 -11.90 -5.81
C ALA A 146 -12.38 -11.20 -6.77
N VAL A 147 -11.18 -10.87 -6.27
CA VAL A 147 -10.10 -10.22 -7.02
C VAL A 147 -8.93 -11.17 -7.21
N GLU A 148 -8.36 -11.21 -8.40
CA GLU A 148 -7.17 -12.02 -8.67
C GLU A 148 -5.93 -11.48 -7.94
N VAL A 149 -5.11 -12.40 -7.41
CA VAL A 149 -3.81 -12.05 -6.83
C VAL A 149 -2.79 -11.87 -7.94
N GLY A 150 -2.32 -10.65 -8.15
CA GLY A 150 -1.21 -10.36 -9.04
C GLY A 150 0.14 -10.59 -8.35
N GLY A 151 1.17 -10.81 -9.17
CA GLY A 151 2.54 -11.00 -8.70
C GLY A 151 3.55 -10.27 -9.56
N ILE A 152 4.83 -10.59 -9.37
CA ILE A 152 5.89 -10.16 -10.29
C ILE A 152 5.69 -10.88 -11.62
N GLY A 153 5.77 -10.11 -12.71
CA GLY A 153 5.70 -10.64 -14.07
C GLY A 153 7.00 -11.29 -14.52
N SER A 154 7.23 -11.30 -15.84
CA SER A 154 8.45 -11.84 -16.45
C SER A 154 9.70 -10.94 -16.28
N PHE A 155 9.51 -9.68 -15.87
CA PHE A 155 10.61 -8.73 -15.73
C PHE A 155 11.53 -9.10 -14.56
N LYS A 156 12.83 -9.22 -14.84
CA LYS A 156 13.88 -9.41 -13.84
C LYS A 156 14.97 -8.36 -14.05
N PRO A 157 15.17 -7.43 -13.10
CA PRO A 157 16.28 -6.49 -13.16
C PRO A 157 17.64 -7.21 -13.08
N PHE A 158 18.67 -6.51 -13.54
CA PHE A 158 20.05 -6.99 -13.47
C PHE A 158 20.44 -7.37 -12.03
N GLY A 159 21.11 -8.51 -11.87
CA GLY A 159 21.50 -9.03 -10.56
C GLY A 159 20.43 -9.87 -9.84
N GLY A 160 19.37 -10.30 -10.55
CA GLY A 160 18.40 -11.27 -10.03
C GLY A 160 17.49 -10.74 -8.91
N ARG A 161 17.45 -9.42 -8.72
CA ARG A 161 16.57 -8.76 -7.75
C ARG A 161 15.13 -8.77 -8.23
N ALA A 162 14.19 -8.48 -7.34
CA ALA A 162 12.77 -8.35 -7.68
C ALA A 162 12.36 -6.95 -8.16
N ALA A 163 13.13 -5.92 -7.78
CA ALA A 163 12.82 -4.52 -8.02
C ALA A 163 14.08 -3.73 -8.36
N LEU A 164 13.90 -2.61 -9.08
CA LEU A 164 14.94 -1.61 -9.28
C LEU A 164 14.98 -0.67 -8.07
N GLN A 165 16.18 -0.39 -7.57
CA GLN A 165 16.38 0.63 -6.55
C GLN A 165 16.41 2.00 -7.24
N CYS A 166 15.57 2.92 -6.78
CA CYS A 166 15.48 4.26 -7.34
C CYS A 166 15.32 5.30 -6.22
N TYR A 167 15.31 6.58 -6.62
CA TYR A 167 15.05 7.68 -5.71
C TYR A 167 13.89 8.51 -6.24
N VAL A 168 12.90 8.78 -5.38
CA VAL A 168 11.79 9.67 -5.67
C VAL A 168 11.89 10.83 -4.69
N LYS A 169 12.10 12.05 -5.21
CA LYS A 169 12.24 13.27 -4.38
C LYS A 169 13.26 13.14 -3.24
N ALA A 170 14.39 12.49 -3.51
CA ALA A 170 15.46 12.15 -2.55
C ALA A 170 15.11 11.09 -1.49
N THR A 171 13.91 10.51 -1.51
CA THR A 171 13.59 9.31 -0.75
C THR A 171 13.99 8.06 -1.55
N GLU A 172 14.57 7.08 -0.88
CA GLU A 172 14.82 5.77 -1.50
C GLU A 172 13.49 5.06 -1.76
N ALA A 173 13.34 4.56 -2.98
CA ALA A 173 12.16 3.85 -3.43
C ALA A 173 12.55 2.57 -4.15
N ALA A 174 11.62 1.61 -4.12
CA ALA A 174 11.72 0.39 -4.91
C ALA A 174 10.70 0.44 -6.04
N LEU A 175 11.17 0.23 -7.26
CA LEU A 175 10.38 0.23 -8.48
C LEU A 175 10.16 -1.21 -8.96
N TYR A 176 8.89 -1.63 -8.97
CA TYR A 176 8.46 -2.92 -9.46
C TYR A 176 7.78 -2.73 -10.81
N LEU A 177 8.34 -3.38 -11.83
CA LEU A 177 7.79 -3.42 -13.17
C LEU A 177 6.93 -4.68 -13.27
N LEU A 178 5.61 -4.52 -13.10
CA LEU A 178 4.64 -5.62 -13.20
C LEU A 178 4.19 -5.72 -14.67
N GLU A 179 3.28 -6.64 -14.97
CA GLU A 179 2.86 -6.85 -16.36
C GLU A 179 1.95 -5.73 -16.88
N LYS A 180 1.06 -5.21 -16.03
CA LYS A 180 0.02 -4.23 -16.42
C LYS A 180 0.27 -2.83 -15.86
N GLU A 181 1.10 -2.72 -14.84
CA GLU A 181 1.28 -1.49 -14.08
C GLU A 181 2.67 -1.37 -13.47
N LEU A 182 3.05 -0.13 -13.18
CA LEU A 182 4.25 0.22 -12.44
C LEU A 182 3.88 0.41 -10.97
N LEU A 183 4.61 -0.25 -10.08
CA LEU A 183 4.46 -0.04 -8.64
C LEU A 183 5.72 0.62 -8.06
N VAL A 184 5.54 1.76 -7.41
CA VAL A 184 6.59 2.50 -6.71
C VAL A 184 6.32 2.40 -5.22
N LYS A 185 7.25 1.79 -4.46
CA LYS A 185 7.22 1.77 -3.00
C LYS A 185 8.19 2.80 -2.45
N GLU A 186 7.67 3.81 -1.76
CA GLU A 186 8.42 4.85 -1.05
C GLU A 186 8.18 4.71 0.46
N ALA A 187 9.12 4.08 1.18
CA ALA A 187 8.96 3.76 2.60
C ALA A 187 7.64 3.02 2.93
N SER A 188 6.64 3.73 3.48
CA SER A 188 5.28 3.22 3.76
C SER A 188 4.25 3.58 2.68
N LYS A 189 4.57 4.44 1.73
CA LYS A 189 3.68 4.83 0.64
C LYS A 189 3.87 3.90 -0.55
N VAL A 190 2.77 3.65 -1.25
CA VAL A 190 2.76 2.89 -2.49
C VAL A 190 2.00 3.69 -3.53
N HIS A 191 2.59 3.80 -4.72
CA HIS A 191 1.94 4.35 -5.90
C HIS A 191 1.83 3.26 -6.95
N VAL A 192 0.60 2.95 -7.35
CA VAL A 192 0.31 2.01 -8.43
C VAL A 192 -0.15 2.81 -9.63
N MET A 193 0.54 2.67 -10.76
CA MET A 193 0.30 3.46 -11.97
C MET A 193 0.15 2.53 -13.17
N PRO A 194 -1.02 2.48 -13.83
CA PRO A 194 -1.20 1.65 -15.02
C PRO A 194 -0.36 2.19 -16.18
N TYR A 195 0.20 1.30 -17.00
CA TYR A 195 1.05 1.72 -18.12
C TYR A 195 0.32 2.58 -19.15
N SER A 196 -1.00 2.43 -19.28
CA SER A 196 -1.83 3.25 -20.18
C SER A 196 -1.80 4.75 -19.86
N ARG A 197 -1.41 5.14 -18.65
CA ARG A 197 -1.31 6.54 -18.20
C ARG A 197 0.12 7.03 -18.05
N LEU A 198 1.11 6.20 -18.41
CA LEU A 198 2.52 6.50 -18.20
C LEU A 198 3.21 6.89 -19.51
N ARG A 199 3.99 7.96 -19.44
CA ARG A 199 4.98 8.33 -20.46
C ARG A 199 6.35 8.26 -19.83
N VAL A 200 7.26 7.52 -20.46
CA VAL A 200 8.62 7.31 -19.95
C VAL A 200 9.59 8.03 -20.85
N GLU A 201 10.46 8.84 -20.26
CA GLU A 201 11.56 9.50 -20.93
C GLU A 201 12.86 9.05 -20.26
N LEU A 202 13.83 8.64 -21.07
CA LEU A 202 15.12 8.16 -20.60
C LEU A 202 16.17 9.22 -20.91
N SER A 203 16.68 9.86 -19.87
CA SER A 203 17.82 10.77 -19.94
C SER A 203 19.02 10.09 -19.33
N MET A 204 20.08 9.88 -20.11
CA MET A 204 21.35 9.40 -19.58
C MET A 204 22.13 10.59 -19.03
N LEU A 205 22.49 10.51 -17.75
CA LEU A 205 23.44 11.45 -17.17
C LEU A 205 24.85 10.99 -17.50
N PRO A 206 25.79 11.91 -17.79
CA PRO A 206 27.19 11.56 -17.96
C PRO A 206 27.73 10.92 -16.67
N ALA A 207 28.63 9.95 -16.80
CA ALA A 207 29.14 9.16 -15.68
C ALA A 207 29.65 10.03 -14.51
N ASN A 208 30.26 11.18 -14.82
CA ASN A 208 30.80 12.14 -13.86
C ASN A 208 29.73 12.81 -12.97
N GLU A 209 28.47 12.82 -13.40
CA GLU A 209 27.34 13.35 -12.64
C GLU A 209 26.59 12.29 -11.83
N CYS A 210 26.72 11.00 -12.17
CA CYS A 210 26.14 9.92 -11.36
C CYS A 210 26.72 9.92 -9.93
N ASP A 211 28.02 10.17 -9.79
CA ASP A 211 28.68 10.30 -8.49
C ASP A 211 28.25 11.58 -7.75
N ARG A 212 27.97 12.67 -8.47
CA ARG A 212 27.45 13.90 -7.87
C ARG A 212 26.01 13.75 -7.41
N VAL A 213 25.17 13.01 -8.13
CA VAL A 213 23.80 12.71 -7.72
C VAL A 213 23.81 11.82 -6.49
N SER A 214 24.67 10.80 -6.44
CA SER A 214 24.81 9.95 -5.25
C SER A 214 25.35 10.73 -4.04
N GLU A 215 26.33 11.63 -4.22
CA GLU A 215 26.80 12.56 -3.17
C GLU A 215 25.74 13.57 -2.74
N LEU A 216 24.99 14.18 -3.66
CA LEU A 216 23.90 15.12 -3.34
C LEU A 216 22.76 14.44 -2.59
N LEU A 217 22.45 13.18 -2.95
CA LEU A 217 21.49 12.35 -2.21
C LEU A 217 22.01 11.99 -0.82
N GLN A 218 23.30 11.65 -0.68
CA GLN A 218 23.92 11.42 0.62
C GLN A 218 23.97 12.69 1.49
N ARG A 219 24.26 13.85 0.91
CA ARG A 219 24.21 15.16 1.61
C ARG A 219 22.80 15.53 2.04
N LYS A 220 21.77 15.25 1.23
CA LYS A 220 20.36 15.44 1.64
C LYS A 220 19.93 14.46 2.74
N ARG A 221 20.42 13.21 2.73
CA ARG A 221 20.25 12.25 3.83
C ARG A 221 20.89 12.76 5.12
N ALA A 222 22.08 13.34 5.04
CA ALA A 222 22.80 13.93 6.19
C ALA A 222 22.15 15.22 6.71
N ASN A 223 21.55 16.03 5.84
CA ASN A 223 20.87 17.28 6.17
C ASN A 223 19.35 17.15 6.39
N ALA A 224 18.80 15.92 6.50
CA ALA A 224 17.42 15.76 6.93
C ALA A 224 17.28 16.34 8.35
N PRO A 225 16.43 17.35 8.58
CA PRO A 225 16.36 18.00 9.89
C PRO A 225 15.91 16.97 10.92
N ALA A 226 16.79 16.65 11.86
CA ALA A 226 16.39 16.03 13.11
C ALA A 226 15.29 16.91 13.70
N LYS A 227 14.07 16.39 13.84
CA LYS A 227 13.01 17.05 14.59
C LYS A 227 13.54 17.28 16.01
N ARG A 228 14.13 18.46 16.24
CA ARG A 228 14.35 19.03 17.57
C ARG A 228 12.96 19.30 18.12
N ILE A 229 12.46 18.37 18.91
CA ILE A 229 11.40 18.64 19.87
C ILE A 229 12.04 19.64 20.85
N LYS A 230 11.72 20.93 20.68
CA LYS A 230 11.94 21.91 21.73
C LYS A 230 10.86 21.63 22.77
N THR A 231 11.26 21.01 23.87
CA THR A 231 10.49 21.07 25.12
C THR A 231 10.80 22.45 25.70
N GLU A 232 9.88 23.38 25.57
CA GLU A 232 9.92 24.61 26.38
C GLU A 232 9.52 24.19 27.80
N ALA A 233 10.49 24.26 28.71
CA ALA A 233 10.23 24.22 30.13
C ALA A 233 9.55 25.54 30.50
N VAL A 234 8.33 25.42 31.02
CA VAL A 234 7.65 26.47 31.77
C VAL A 234 8.30 26.46 33.14
N ASP A 235 9.03 27.52 33.47
CA ASP A 235 9.37 27.86 34.85
C ASP A 235 8.67 29.17 35.23
N ALA A 236 8.27 29.19 36.51
CA ALA A 236 7.27 30.01 37.20
C ALA A 236 7.30 31.53 37.00
#